data_AF-A0A5N4A5K8-F1
#
_entry.id   AF-A0A5N4A5K8-F1
#
_cell.length_a   1.000
_cell.length_b   1.000
_cell.length_c   1.000
_cell.angle_alpha   90.00
_cell.angle_beta   90.00
_cell.angle_gamma   90.00
#
_symmetry.space_group_name_H-M   'P 1'
#
loop_
_entity.id
_entity.type
_entity.pdbx_description
1 polymer ?
#
loop_
_entity_poly.entity_id
_entity_poly.type
_entity_poly.pdbx_seq_one_letter_code
_entity_poly.pdbx_strand_id
1 'polypeptide(L)'
;MVLMDLYIEFGTGLFQGQEEIGQRHFQDNTPVKNLLQNVSLLFVNRDPIFHKIRPLLPSVIPIGGSLVRIPVKPLEKSIRRYLDGSHQGFIYFSLGSNVKSKDIPSSTLNTILETFRELPYRILWKVGMPFFVDQPFNVQQMVSLGFALSVDYKTMSKETFKQAILEVINNDKYRNRIRELANLVEDQPMTGLERAVWWTEYVIRHKGAAHLKSPALDMPWYQYYFLDVISVLLFTLIGALYFMVKVIKATLRALWRNVVRSKGKKN
;
A
#
# COMPACT_ATOMS: atom_id res chain seq x y z
N MET A 1 -11.89 -2.21 -10.17
CA MET A 1 -11.32 -3.52 -10.52
C MET A 1 -10.58 -3.48 -11.86
N VAL A 2 -11.04 -2.72 -12.86
CA VAL A 2 -10.30 -2.43 -14.11
C VAL A 2 -8.86 -1.96 -13.88
N LEU A 3 -8.63 -1.13 -12.86
CA LEU A 3 -7.28 -0.70 -12.43
C LEU A 3 -6.38 -1.85 -11.94
N MET A 4 -6.95 -2.93 -11.42
CA MET A 4 -6.21 -4.09 -10.93
C MET A 4 -5.84 -5.04 -12.08
N ASP A 5 -6.71 -5.22 -13.07
CA ASP A 5 -6.35 -5.91 -14.31
C ASP A 5 -5.37 -5.10 -15.15
N LEU A 6 -5.52 -3.77 -15.24
CA LEU A 6 -4.49 -2.91 -15.83
C LEU A 6 -3.18 -3.01 -15.05
N TYR A 7 -3.21 -3.03 -13.72
CA TYR A 7 -2.00 -3.18 -12.90
C TYR A 7 -1.34 -4.56 -13.10
N ILE A 8 -2.14 -5.61 -13.29
CA ILE A 8 -1.66 -6.96 -13.61
C ILE A 8 -1.11 -7.01 -15.05
N GLU A 9 -1.78 -6.42 -16.03
CA GLU A 9 -1.30 -6.36 -17.43
C GLU A 9 -0.07 -5.46 -17.61
N PHE A 10 -0.01 -4.30 -16.96
CA PHE A 10 1.19 -3.45 -16.96
C PHE A 10 2.32 -4.03 -16.08
N GLY A 11 2.01 -4.99 -15.21
CA GLY A 11 2.97 -5.78 -14.44
C GLY A 11 3.56 -6.99 -15.19
N THR A 12 3.29 -7.15 -16.48
CA THR A 12 3.72 -8.30 -17.32
C THR A 12 5.20 -8.68 -17.19
N GLY A 13 6.11 -7.73 -16.97
CA GLY A 13 7.53 -8.03 -16.71
C GLY A 13 7.78 -8.77 -15.39
N LEU A 14 6.98 -8.52 -14.35
CA LEU A 14 7.04 -9.26 -13.08
C LEU A 14 6.51 -10.68 -13.24
N PHE A 15 5.45 -10.88 -14.03
CA PHE A 15 4.87 -12.21 -14.24
C PHE A 15 5.79 -13.14 -15.02
N GLN A 16 6.42 -12.66 -16.10
CA GLN A 16 7.40 -13.46 -16.84
C GLN A 16 8.57 -13.92 -15.94
N GLY A 17 9.13 -13.02 -15.14
CA GLY A 17 10.20 -13.38 -14.19
C GLY A 17 9.74 -14.40 -13.14
N GLN A 18 8.48 -14.34 -12.69
CA GLN A 18 7.92 -15.30 -11.74
C GLN A 18 7.64 -16.66 -12.40
N GLU A 19 7.15 -16.68 -13.64
CA GLU A 19 6.92 -17.90 -14.42
C GLU A 19 8.24 -18.64 -14.70
N GLU A 20 9.31 -17.91 -15.05
CA GLU A 20 10.64 -18.48 -15.21
C GLU A 20 11.18 -19.12 -13.92
N ILE A 21 10.94 -18.47 -12.76
CA ILE A 21 11.30 -19.02 -11.45
C ILE A 21 10.50 -20.29 -11.15
N GLY A 22 9.20 -20.26 -11.43
CA GLY A 22 8.29 -21.41 -11.30
C GLY A 22 8.80 -22.62 -12.08
N GLN A 23 9.09 -22.40 -13.36
CA GLN A 23 9.63 -23.43 -14.24
C GLN A 23 11.00 -23.92 -13.76
N ARG A 24 11.91 -23.02 -13.40
CA ARG A 24 13.28 -23.37 -12.99
C ARG A 24 13.33 -24.19 -11.71
N HIS A 25 12.53 -23.84 -10.71
CA HIS A 25 12.65 -24.40 -9.36
C HIS A 25 11.59 -25.45 -9.02
N PHE A 26 10.40 -25.36 -9.61
CA PHE A 26 9.28 -26.24 -9.31
C PHE A 26 8.87 -27.12 -10.49
N GLN A 27 9.48 -26.92 -11.67
CA GLN A 27 9.11 -27.63 -12.90
C GLN A 27 7.62 -27.46 -13.26
N ASP A 28 7.04 -26.34 -12.82
CA ASP A 28 5.64 -26.00 -13.03
C ASP A 28 5.54 -24.82 -14.00
N ASN A 29 4.87 -25.07 -15.13
CA ASN A 29 4.62 -24.08 -16.17
C ASN A 29 3.22 -23.46 -16.06
N THR A 30 2.52 -23.65 -14.93
CA THR A 30 1.22 -23.05 -14.68
C THR A 30 1.36 -21.53 -14.72
N PRO A 31 0.63 -20.81 -15.61
CA PRO A 31 0.69 -19.36 -15.66
C PRO A 31 0.37 -18.75 -14.30
N VAL A 32 1.11 -17.71 -13.90
CA VAL A 32 0.93 -17.11 -12.56
C VAL A 32 -0.50 -16.62 -12.35
N LYS A 33 -1.16 -16.14 -13.42
CA LYS A 33 -2.58 -15.78 -13.39
C LYS A 33 -3.47 -16.93 -12.92
N ASN A 34 -3.22 -18.15 -13.39
CA ASN A 34 -3.98 -19.34 -13.01
C ASN A 34 -3.68 -19.75 -11.56
N LEU A 35 -2.43 -19.59 -11.11
CA LEU A 35 -2.07 -19.79 -9.71
C LEU A 35 -2.85 -18.82 -8.80
N LEU A 36 -2.90 -17.54 -9.15
CA LEU A 36 -3.62 -16.50 -8.40
C LEU A 36 -5.13 -16.79 -8.30
N GLN A 37 -5.76 -17.33 -9.34
CA GLN A 37 -7.16 -17.75 -9.31
C GLN A 37 -7.40 -18.95 -8.36
N ASN A 38 -6.40 -19.83 -8.24
CA ASN A 38 -6.50 -21.05 -7.44
C ASN A 38 -6.07 -20.89 -5.98
N VAL A 39 -5.56 -19.72 -5.56
CA VAL A 39 -5.20 -19.42 -4.16
C VAL A 39 -6.41 -19.62 -3.23
N SER A 40 -6.26 -20.46 -2.19
CA SER A 40 -7.31 -20.69 -1.18
C SER A 40 -7.40 -19.55 -0.16
N LEU A 41 -6.26 -19.05 0.32
CA LEU A 41 -6.16 -17.94 1.26
C LEU A 41 -5.00 -17.03 0.86
N LEU A 42 -5.17 -15.73 1.06
CA LEU A 42 -4.13 -14.73 0.87
C LEU A 42 -3.68 -14.20 2.22
N PHE A 43 -2.46 -14.55 2.59
CA PHE A 43 -1.79 -14.00 3.76
C PHE A 43 -1.17 -12.64 3.43
N VAL A 44 -1.52 -11.62 4.23
CA VAL A 44 -1.02 -10.25 4.05
C VAL A 44 -0.28 -9.77 5.29
N ASN A 45 0.92 -9.24 5.11
CA ASN A 45 1.68 -8.59 6.18
C ASN A 45 1.15 -7.17 6.42
N ARG A 46 -0.04 -7.06 7.02
CA ARG A 46 -0.68 -5.80 7.36
C ARG A 46 -1.36 -5.90 8.71
N ASP A 47 -1.35 -4.79 9.43
CA ASP A 47 -2.10 -4.61 10.67
C ASP A 47 -3.02 -3.39 10.53
N PRO A 48 -4.31 -3.49 10.92
CA PRO A 48 -5.27 -2.39 10.81
C PRO A 48 -4.88 -1.13 11.59
N ILE A 49 -3.99 -1.23 12.59
CA ILE A 49 -3.48 -0.08 13.35
C ILE A 49 -2.63 0.85 12.47
N PHE A 50 -1.93 0.32 11.46
CA PHE A 50 -1.01 1.09 10.61
C PHE A 50 -1.58 1.50 9.25
N HIS A 51 -2.82 1.09 8.94
CA HIS A 51 -3.41 1.30 7.62
C HIS A 51 -4.84 1.76 7.71
N LYS A 52 -5.32 2.44 6.66
CA LYS A 52 -6.74 2.81 6.56
C LYS A 52 -7.63 1.56 6.64
N ILE A 53 -8.70 1.69 7.41
CA ILE A 53 -9.73 0.65 7.55
C ILE A 53 -10.33 0.39 6.17
N ARG A 54 -10.41 -0.88 5.81
CA ARG A 54 -11.00 -1.34 4.55
C ARG A 54 -11.58 -2.74 4.74
N PRO A 55 -12.70 -3.07 4.08
CA PRO A 55 -13.23 -4.41 4.11
C PRO A 55 -12.22 -5.37 3.48
N LEU A 56 -11.95 -6.47 4.18
CA LEU A 56 -11.18 -7.59 3.65
C LEU A 56 -12.14 -8.73 3.32
N LEU A 57 -11.84 -9.46 2.24
CA LEU A 57 -12.54 -10.71 1.98
C LEU A 57 -12.18 -11.72 3.09
N PRO A 58 -13.09 -12.65 3.44
CA PRO A 58 -12.79 -13.71 4.41
C PRO A 58 -11.56 -14.55 4.05
N SER A 59 -11.24 -14.68 2.75
CA SER A 59 -10.04 -15.37 2.29
C SER A 59 -8.73 -14.58 2.44
N VAL A 60 -8.79 -13.30 2.84
CA VAL A 60 -7.61 -12.44 3.05
C VAL A 60 -7.31 -12.35 4.54
N ILE A 61 -6.29 -13.07 4.99
CA ILE A 61 -5.94 -13.15 6.41
C ILE A 61 -4.79 -12.19 6.69
N PRO A 62 -5.01 -11.13 7.49
CA PRO A 62 -3.93 -10.29 7.95
C PRO A 62 -3.09 -11.07 8.96
N ILE A 63 -1.80 -11.22 8.67
CA ILE A 63 -0.83 -11.88 9.54
C ILE A 63 0.26 -10.89 10.00
N GLY A 64 0.03 -9.58 9.81
CA GLY A 64 0.93 -8.53 10.31
C GLY A 64 1.07 -8.54 11.83
N GLY A 65 2.06 -7.79 12.34
CA GLY A 65 2.24 -7.56 13.79
C GLY A 65 3.25 -8.47 14.49
N SER A 66 3.60 -9.65 13.97
CA SER A 66 4.76 -10.48 14.40
C SER A 66 4.72 -11.83 13.70
N LEU A 67 5.22 -11.91 12.45
CA LEU A 67 5.23 -13.18 11.72
C LEU A 67 6.21 -14.20 12.27
N VAL A 68 7.35 -13.74 12.79
CA VAL A 68 8.31 -14.58 13.46
C VAL A 68 9.07 -13.68 14.43
N ARG A 69 8.87 -13.85 15.74
CA ARG A 69 9.89 -13.46 16.72
C ARG A 69 10.99 -14.51 16.61
N ILE A 70 11.87 -14.37 15.61
CA ILE A 70 13.07 -15.21 15.54
C ILE A 70 13.76 -15.05 16.89
N PRO A 71 14.15 -16.13 17.57
CA PRO A 71 14.88 -16.02 18.82
C PRO A 71 16.02 -15.03 18.64
N VAL A 72 15.94 -13.90 19.35
CA VAL A 72 16.89 -12.80 19.16
C VAL A 72 18.25 -13.32 19.57
N LYS A 73 19.14 -13.53 18.60
CA LYS A 73 20.50 -13.93 18.89
C LYS A 73 21.15 -12.84 19.75
N PRO A 74 21.90 -13.20 20.80
CA PRO A 74 22.63 -12.23 21.58
C PRO A 74 23.51 -11.36 20.69
N LEU A 75 23.60 -10.08 21.04
CA LEU A 75 24.45 -9.14 20.31
C LEU A 75 25.92 -9.57 20.39
N GLU A 76 26.67 -9.35 19.32
CA GLU A 76 28.10 -9.62 19.30
C GLU A 76 28.80 -8.85 20.44
N LYS A 77 29.76 -9.51 21.12
CA LYS A 77 30.43 -8.94 22.31
C LYS A 77 31.07 -7.58 22.05
N SER A 78 31.53 -7.32 20.83
CA SER A 78 32.15 -6.06 20.40
C SER A 78 31.11 -4.92 20.38
N ILE A 79 29.99 -5.13 19.67
CA ILE A 79 28.89 -4.17 19.57
C ILE A 79 28.26 -3.94 20.94
N ARG A 80 28.06 -5.00 21.72
CA ARG A 80 27.54 -4.88 23.09
C ARG A 80 28.43 -3.99 23.96
N ARG A 81 29.75 -4.22 23.97
CA ARG A 81 30.69 -3.33 24.68
C ARG A 81 30.64 -1.89 24.18
N TYR A 82 30.47 -1.70 22.87
CA TYR A 82 30.32 -0.37 22.30
C TYR A 82 29.04 0.33 22.74
N LEU A 83 27.90 -0.37 22.83
CA LEU A 83 26.63 0.24 23.26
C LEU A 83 26.57 0.44 24.78
N ASP A 84 26.97 -0.58 25.55
CA ASP A 84 26.94 -0.57 27.03
C ASP A 84 27.86 0.52 27.62
N GLY A 85 28.90 0.93 26.89
CA GLY A 85 29.79 2.03 27.28
C GLY A 85 29.21 3.43 27.07
N SER A 86 27.98 3.58 26.59
CA SER A 86 27.38 4.90 26.37
C SER A 86 26.74 5.46 27.63
N HIS A 87 27.08 6.70 28.01
CA HIS A 87 26.51 7.36 29.19
C HIS A 87 25.17 8.04 28.93
N GLN A 88 24.92 8.47 27.69
CA GLN A 88 23.70 9.20 27.31
C GLN A 88 22.78 8.36 26.41
N GLY A 89 23.03 7.05 26.31
CA GLY A 89 22.36 6.18 25.35
C GLY A 89 22.97 6.25 23.96
N PHE A 90 22.35 5.60 22.98
CA PHE A 90 22.90 5.46 21.64
C PHE A 90 21.83 5.65 20.58
N ILE A 91 22.25 6.09 19.40
CA ILE A 91 21.41 6.18 18.21
C ILE A 91 21.79 5.01 17.31
N TYR A 92 20.80 4.17 16.99
CA TYR A 92 20.92 3.22 15.90
C TYR A 92 20.48 3.90 14.61
N PHE A 93 21.42 4.09 13.69
CA PHE A 93 21.14 4.62 12.37
C PHE A 93 21.27 3.50 11.34
N SER A 94 20.19 3.21 10.66
CA SER A 94 20.15 2.26 9.57
C SER A 94 19.22 2.82 8.53
N LEU A 95 19.62 2.70 7.29
CA LEU A 95 18.75 3.06 6.21
C LEU A 95 18.20 1.74 5.61
N GLY A 96 18.94 0.62 5.50
CA GLY A 96 18.41 -0.67 4.98
C GLY A 96 19.42 -1.45 4.13
N SER A 97 19.05 -2.56 3.49
CA SER A 97 20.00 -3.38 2.69
C SER A 97 20.05 -3.05 1.20
N ASN A 98 19.05 -2.34 0.67
CA ASN A 98 18.79 -2.27 -0.78
C ASN A 98 19.44 -1.07 -1.49
N VAL A 99 20.21 -0.23 -0.80
CA VAL A 99 20.96 0.87 -1.43
C VAL A 99 22.35 0.95 -0.82
N LYS A 100 23.31 1.33 -1.66
CA LYS A 100 24.73 1.38 -1.30
C LYS A 100 25.09 2.82 -0.98
N SER A 101 25.99 3.02 -0.01
CA SER A 101 26.42 4.37 0.43
C SER A 101 26.98 5.22 -0.71
N LYS A 102 27.50 4.59 -1.77
CA LYS A 102 28.01 5.26 -2.98
C LYS A 102 26.94 6.00 -3.80
N ASP A 103 25.67 5.66 -3.59
CA ASP A 103 24.55 6.24 -4.35
C ASP A 103 23.94 7.46 -3.62
N ILE A 104 24.49 7.84 -2.45
CA ILE A 104 24.07 9.01 -1.67
C ILE A 104 24.82 10.25 -2.18
N PRO A 105 24.13 11.38 -2.42
CA PRO A 105 24.81 12.64 -2.71
C PRO A 105 25.83 12.99 -1.63
N SER A 106 27.04 13.37 -2.02
CA SER A 106 28.11 13.71 -1.06
C SER A 106 27.70 14.80 -0.07
N SER A 107 26.84 15.75 -0.51
CA SER A 107 26.25 16.76 0.36
C SER A 107 25.44 16.15 1.50
N THR A 108 24.52 15.24 1.20
CA THR A 108 23.71 14.51 2.18
C THR A 108 24.58 13.68 3.13
N LEU A 109 25.60 12.99 2.60
CA LEU A 109 26.51 12.18 3.41
C LEU A 109 27.30 13.05 4.41
N ASN A 110 27.83 14.19 3.95
CA ASN A 110 28.55 15.13 4.80
C ASN A 110 27.65 15.72 5.88
N THR A 111 26.43 16.13 5.53
CA THR A 111 25.42 16.60 6.50
C THR A 111 25.18 15.58 7.61
N ILE A 112 25.03 14.29 7.27
CA ILE A 112 24.83 13.21 8.25
C ILE A 112 26.06 13.08 9.16
N LEU A 113 27.26 12.98 8.57
CA LEU A 113 28.51 12.81 9.30
C LEU A 113 28.82 13.98 10.25
N GLU A 114 28.60 15.22 9.80
CA GLU A 114 28.80 16.42 10.61
C GLU A 114 27.80 16.48 11.75
N THR A 115 26.53 16.17 11.50
CA THR A 115 25.50 16.09 12.55
C THR A 115 25.87 15.06 13.60
N PHE A 116 26.29 13.88 13.16
CA PHE A 116 26.68 12.76 14.03
C PHE A 116 27.88 13.08 14.92
N ARG A 117 28.82 13.91 14.43
CA ARG A 117 29.97 14.37 15.23
C ARG A 117 29.60 15.32 16.37
N GLU A 118 28.52 16.09 16.21
CA GLU A 118 28.08 17.06 17.21
C GLU A 118 27.11 16.48 18.25
N LEU A 119 26.50 15.33 17.96
CA LEU A 119 25.56 14.69 18.87
C LEU A 119 26.32 13.99 20.02
N PRO A 120 25.86 14.12 21.27
CA PRO A 120 26.57 13.54 22.41
C PRO A 120 26.23 12.05 22.65
N TYR A 121 25.70 11.38 21.62
CA TYR A 121 25.29 9.97 21.65
C TYR A 121 26.29 9.09 20.91
N ARG A 122 26.48 7.84 21.35
CA ARG A 122 27.15 6.83 20.51
C ARG A 122 26.27 6.50 19.32
N ILE A 123 26.86 6.37 18.14
CA ILE A 123 26.10 6.12 16.91
C ILE A 123 26.52 4.79 16.34
N LEU A 124 25.60 3.83 16.36
CA LEU A 124 25.77 2.56 15.68
C LEU A 124 25.16 2.68 14.28
N TRP A 125 26.02 2.88 13.28
CA TRP A 125 25.59 2.95 11.90
C TRP A 125 25.68 1.59 11.22
N LYS A 126 24.53 1.04 10.81
CA LYS A 126 24.51 -0.06 9.85
C LYS A 126 24.68 0.50 8.44
N VAL A 127 25.81 0.19 7.81
CA VAL A 127 26.13 0.63 6.46
C VAL A 127 25.23 -0.10 5.45
N GLY A 128 24.34 0.66 4.81
CA GLY A 128 23.35 0.23 3.83
C GLY A 128 22.16 1.19 3.88
N MET A 129 21.78 1.81 2.75
CA MET A 129 21.10 3.11 2.79
C MET A 129 20.02 3.52 1.76
N PRO A 130 18.75 3.08 1.80
CA PRO A 130 17.68 3.33 0.82
C PRO A 130 16.91 4.64 0.94
N PHE A 131 16.34 5.00 -0.22
CA PHE A 131 15.55 6.21 -0.49
C PHE A 131 14.41 6.00 -1.51
N PHE A 132 13.92 4.76 -1.75
CA PHE A 132 13.00 4.51 -2.88
C PHE A 132 11.87 3.51 -2.61
N VAL A 133 10.87 3.56 -3.50
CA VAL A 133 9.59 2.82 -3.51
C VAL A 133 8.54 3.41 -2.58
N ASP A 134 8.11 2.67 -1.57
CA ASP A 134 6.97 2.97 -0.71
C ASP A 134 7.38 3.78 0.53
N GLN A 135 8.69 4.00 0.74
CA GLN A 135 9.22 4.71 1.90
C GLN A 135 8.62 6.09 2.13
N PRO A 136 8.45 6.97 1.11
CA PRO A 136 7.80 8.27 1.35
C PRO A 136 6.38 8.11 1.89
N PHE A 137 5.61 7.14 1.37
CA PHE A 137 4.26 6.86 1.86
C PHE A 137 4.27 6.25 3.25
N ASN A 138 5.21 5.34 3.54
CA ASN A 138 5.38 4.75 4.87
C ASN A 138 5.75 5.84 5.90
N VAL A 139 6.70 6.74 5.58
CA VAL A 139 7.08 7.85 6.47
C VAL A 139 5.89 8.79 6.70
N GLN A 140 5.15 9.17 5.65
CA GLN A 140 3.94 9.97 5.82
C GLN A 140 2.90 9.26 6.71
N GLN A 141 2.78 7.94 6.58
CA GLN A 141 1.92 7.14 7.45
C GLN A 141 2.39 7.21 8.91
N MET A 142 3.69 7.06 9.18
CA MET A 142 4.25 7.19 10.54
C MET A 142 4.06 8.59 11.14
N VAL A 143 4.23 9.63 10.32
CA VAL A 143 3.99 11.03 10.70
C VAL A 143 2.53 11.26 11.04
N SER A 144 1.60 10.79 10.19
CA SER A 144 0.16 10.91 10.46
C SER A 144 -0.29 10.11 11.68
N LEU A 145 0.42 9.03 12.02
CA LEU A 145 0.22 8.27 13.26
C LEU A 145 0.92 8.89 14.48
N GLY A 146 1.73 9.93 14.29
CA GLY A 146 2.29 10.74 15.36
C GLY A 146 3.54 10.18 16.06
N PHE A 147 4.20 9.17 15.50
CA PHE A 147 5.39 8.55 16.10
C PHE A 147 6.69 8.77 15.32
N ALA A 148 6.66 9.54 14.24
CA ALA A 148 7.85 9.88 13.46
C ALA A 148 7.83 11.33 12.96
N LEU A 149 9.01 11.78 12.53
CA LEU A 149 9.22 12.99 11.74
C LEU A 149 9.72 12.62 10.35
N SER A 150 9.30 13.40 9.35
CA SER A 150 9.83 13.31 8.00
C SER A 150 10.95 14.33 7.83
N VAL A 151 12.08 13.89 7.28
CA VAL A 151 13.19 14.75 6.86
C VAL A 151 13.41 14.56 5.38
N ASP A 152 13.38 15.64 4.60
CA ASP A 152 13.71 15.59 3.18
C ASP A 152 15.24 15.65 3.01
N TYR A 153 15.78 14.54 2.55
CA TYR A 153 17.22 14.37 2.39
C TYR A 153 17.87 15.25 1.32
N LYS A 154 17.07 15.77 0.39
CA LYS A 154 17.55 16.64 -0.68
C LYS A 154 17.73 18.08 -0.20
N THR A 155 16.95 18.47 0.80
CA THR A 155 16.86 19.87 1.26
C THR A 155 17.36 20.05 2.69
N MET A 156 17.61 18.95 3.43
CA MET A 156 18.11 19.04 4.80
C MET A 156 19.52 19.66 4.89
N SER A 157 19.68 20.48 5.92
CA SER A 157 20.96 20.98 6.43
C SER A 157 21.38 20.20 7.68
N LYS A 158 22.61 20.43 8.13
CA LYS A 158 23.11 19.91 9.41
C LYS A 158 22.22 20.31 10.58
N GLU A 159 21.85 21.59 10.64
CA GLU A 159 21.05 22.16 11.72
C GLU A 159 19.65 21.55 11.73
N THR A 160 18.99 21.51 10.58
CA THR A 160 17.63 20.96 10.47
C THR A 160 17.60 19.46 10.78
N PHE A 161 18.60 18.70 10.34
CA PHE A 161 18.71 17.27 10.66
C PHE A 161 19.00 17.03 12.15
N LYS A 162 19.92 17.80 12.74
CA LYS A 162 20.22 17.76 14.18
C LYS A 162 18.98 18.05 15.02
N GLN A 163 18.22 19.10 14.67
CA GLN A 163 16.99 19.45 15.38
C GLN A 163 15.93 18.35 15.27
N ALA A 164 15.78 17.72 14.10
CA ALA A 164 14.85 16.61 13.94
C ALA A 164 15.19 15.41 14.85
N ILE A 165 16.48 15.07 14.98
CA ILE A 165 16.94 14.01 15.89
C ILE A 165 16.65 14.39 17.35
N LEU A 166 17.01 15.60 17.76
CA LEU A 166 16.82 16.06 19.14
C LEU A 166 15.34 16.18 19.50
N GLU A 167 14.48 16.59 18.57
CA GLU A 167 13.03 16.62 18.75
C GLU A 167 12.49 15.22 19.06
N VAL A 168 12.82 14.21 18.24
CA VAL A 168 12.34 12.83 18.46
C VAL A 168 12.87 12.23 19.77
N ILE A 169 14.12 12.55 20.15
CA ILE A 169 14.74 12.00 21.37
C ILE A 169 14.18 12.65 22.64
N ASN A 170 14.00 13.98 22.64
CA ASN A 170 13.65 14.72 23.84
C ASN A 170 12.14 14.90 24.03
N ASN A 171 11.33 14.72 22.98
CA ASN A 171 9.88 14.80 23.07
C ASN A 171 9.26 13.42 23.30
N ASP A 172 8.80 13.17 24.53
CA ASP A 172 8.20 11.88 24.91
C ASP A 172 6.95 11.51 24.11
N LYS A 173 6.32 12.46 23.39
CA LYS A 173 5.18 12.17 22.50
C LYS A 173 5.47 11.02 21.55
N TYR A 174 6.63 11.00 20.89
CA TYR A 174 6.97 9.97 19.91
C TYR A 174 7.10 8.59 20.57
N ARG A 175 7.80 8.55 21.72
CA ARG A 175 7.99 7.34 22.53
C ARG A 175 6.67 6.82 23.09
N ASN A 176 5.82 7.69 23.61
CA ASN A 176 4.53 7.32 24.16
C ASN A 176 3.60 6.82 23.05
N ARG A 177 3.61 7.48 21.89
CA ARG A 177 2.79 7.08 20.75
C ARG A 177 3.19 5.72 20.19
N ILE A 178 4.49 5.44 20.01
CA ILE A 178 4.91 4.12 19.51
C ILE A 178 4.61 3.00 20.51
N ARG A 179 4.70 3.26 21.82
CA ARG A 179 4.32 2.28 22.86
C ARG A 179 2.83 1.99 22.86
N GLU A 180 2.01 3.03 22.77
CA GLU A 180 0.56 2.89 22.64
C GLU A 180 0.19 2.04 21.41
N LEU A 181 0.75 2.36 20.24
CA LEU A 181 0.53 1.59 19.02
C LEU A 181 1.03 0.15 19.12
N ALA A 182 2.19 -0.08 19.73
CA ALA A 182 2.71 -1.42 19.96
C ALA A 182 1.76 -2.26 20.84
N ASN A 183 1.25 -1.67 21.93
CA ASN A 183 0.28 -2.34 22.79
C ASN A 183 -1.00 -2.72 22.01
N LEU A 184 -1.51 -1.84 21.15
CA LEU A 184 -2.68 -2.13 20.31
C LEU A 184 -2.45 -3.26 19.30
N VAL A 185 -1.23 -3.35 18.75
CA VAL A 185 -0.86 -4.40 17.80
C VAL A 185 -0.67 -5.74 18.50
N GLU A 186 -0.10 -5.72 19.71
CA GLU A 186 0.11 -6.92 20.53
C GLU A 186 -1.17 -7.41 21.20
N ASP A 187 -2.15 -6.53 21.46
CA ASP A 187 -3.46 -6.86 22.03
C ASP A 187 -4.39 -7.53 21.00
N GLN A 188 -4.02 -8.75 20.61
CA GLN A 188 -4.77 -9.60 19.69
C GLN A 188 -4.82 -11.03 20.23
N PRO A 189 -5.91 -11.78 19.98
CA PRO A 189 -6.09 -13.13 20.54
C PRO A 189 -5.11 -14.17 19.97
N MET A 190 -4.46 -13.87 18.85
CA MET A 190 -3.48 -14.74 18.19
C MET A 190 -2.41 -13.89 17.54
N THR A 191 -1.15 -14.32 17.68
CA THR A 191 -0.04 -13.76 16.91
C THR A 191 -0.21 -14.00 15.41
N GLY A 192 0.52 -13.23 14.59
CA GLY A 192 0.52 -13.43 13.14
C GLY A 192 0.92 -14.85 12.73
N LEU A 193 1.88 -15.45 13.44
CA LEU A 193 2.31 -16.83 13.23
C LEU A 193 1.23 -17.86 13.56
N GLU A 194 0.65 -17.79 14.76
CA GLU A 194 -0.41 -18.71 15.18
C GLU A 194 -1.61 -18.62 14.24
N ARG A 195 -1.96 -17.41 13.80
CA ARG A 195 -3.03 -17.18 12.83
C ARG A 195 -2.71 -17.82 11.49
N ALA A 196 -1.49 -17.66 10.98
CA ALA A 196 -1.06 -18.32 9.75
C ALA A 196 -1.15 -19.85 9.87
N VAL A 197 -0.63 -20.44 10.95
CA VAL A 197 -0.70 -21.89 11.21
C VAL A 197 -2.15 -22.36 11.23
N TRP A 198 -3.00 -21.73 12.01
CA TRP A 198 -4.41 -22.12 12.16
C TRP A 198 -5.17 -22.09 10.82
N TRP A 199 -4.96 -21.04 10.02
CA TRP A 199 -5.61 -20.90 8.72
C TRP A 199 -5.05 -21.84 7.66
N THR A 200 -3.75 -22.16 7.71
CA THR A 200 -3.17 -23.20 6.88
C THR A 200 -3.78 -24.56 7.22
N GLU A 201 -3.87 -24.92 8.50
CA GLU A 201 -4.52 -26.16 8.90
C GLU A 201 -6.02 -26.17 8.54
N TYR A 202 -6.70 -25.04 8.62
CA TYR A 202 -8.09 -24.90 8.17
C TYR A 202 -8.25 -25.33 6.71
N VAL A 203 -7.42 -24.79 5.81
CA VAL A 203 -7.45 -25.16 4.40
C VAL A 203 -7.18 -26.66 4.21
N ILE A 204 -6.22 -27.23 4.94
CA ILE A 204 -5.91 -28.66 4.87
C ILE A 204 -7.11 -29.50 5.33
N ARG A 205 -7.70 -29.19 6.50
CA ARG A 205 -8.86 -29.90 7.07
C ARG A 205 -10.08 -29.89 6.13
N HIS A 206 -10.27 -28.79 5.40
CA HIS A 206 -11.42 -28.61 4.52
C HIS A 206 -11.12 -28.87 3.03
N LYS A 207 -9.90 -29.33 2.70
CA LYS A 207 -9.45 -29.58 1.32
C LYS A 207 -9.61 -28.35 0.40
N GLY A 208 -9.36 -27.16 0.94
CA GLY A 208 -9.56 -25.88 0.26
C GLY A 208 -10.35 -24.88 1.09
N ALA A 209 -10.63 -23.72 0.49
CA ALA A 209 -11.44 -22.66 1.10
C ALA A 209 -12.35 -21.96 0.07
N ALA A 210 -12.97 -22.73 -0.83
CA ALA A 210 -13.82 -22.18 -1.90
C ALA A 210 -14.97 -21.31 -1.37
N HIS A 211 -15.57 -21.69 -0.23
CA HIS A 211 -16.64 -20.94 0.43
C HIS A 211 -16.20 -19.60 1.05
N LEU A 212 -14.89 -19.34 1.14
CA LEU A 212 -14.35 -18.04 1.58
C LEU A 212 -13.91 -17.17 0.39
N LYS A 213 -13.92 -17.70 -0.84
CA LYS A 213 -13.59 -16.95 -2.04
C LYS A 213 -14.74 -16.03 -2.44
N SER A 214 -14.37 -14.90 -3.03
CA SER A 214 -15.36 -14.01 -3.64
C SER A 214 -15.88 -14.63 -4.93
N PRO A 215 -17.22 -14.68 -5.15
CA PRO A 215 -17.81 -15.08 -6.42
C PRO A 215 -17.38 -14.20 -7.60
N ALA A 216 -16.86 -12.99 -7.32
CA ALA A 216 -16.34 -12.09 -8.34
C ALA A 216 -15.15 -12.66 -9.13
N LEU A 217 -14.45 -13.68 -8.59
CA LEU A 217 -13.32 -14.33 -9.29
C LEU A 217 -13.78 -15.18 -10.49
N ASP A 218 -14.97 -15.76 -10.40
CA ASP A 218 -15.55 -16.62 -11.44
C ASP A 218 -16.56 -15.86 -12.33
N MET A 219 -16.63 -14.54 -12.17
CA MET A 219 -17.58 -13.70 -12.89
C MET A 219 -17.24 -13.64 -14.39
N PRO A 220 -18.19 -13.95 -15.29
CA PRO A 220 -17.98 -13.78 -16.72
C PRO A 220 -17.63 -12.34 -17.06
N TRP A 221 -16.77 -12.16 -18.08
CA TRP A 221 -16.26 -10.84 -18.48
C TRP A 221 -17.37 -9.80 -18.74
N TYR A 222 -18.53 -10.21 -19.28
CA TYR A 222 -19.64 -9.28 -19.55
C TYR A 222 -20.34 -8.77 -18.29
N GLN A 223 -20.41 -9.58 -17.22
CA GLN A 223 -20.90 -9.13 -15.91
C GLN A 223 -19.86 -8.25 -15.22
N TYR A 224 -18.59 -8.60 -15.35
CA TYR A 224 -17.47 -7.81 -14.82
C TYR A 224 -17.45 -6.38 -15.40
N TYR A 225 -17.71 -6.23 -16.70
CA TYR A 225 -17.79 -4.93 -17.38
C TYR A 225 -19.17 -4.27 -17.32
N PHE A 226 -20.14 -4.85 -16.59
CA PHE A 226 -21.51 -4.32 -16.44
C PHE A 226 -22.17 -3.94 -17.77
N LEU A 227 -22.05 -4.79 -18.80
CA LEU A 227 -22.56 -4.49 -20.15
C LEU A 227 -24.07 -4.26 -20.18
N ASP A 228 -24.81 -4.91 -19.30
CA ASP A 228 -26.24 -4.70 -19.07
C ASP A 228 -26.53 -3.27 -18.59
N VAL A 229 -25.81 -2.79 -17.57
CA VAL A 229 -25.93 -1.42 -17.04
C VAL A 229 -25.55 -0.40 -18.12
N ILE A 230 -24.45 -0.62 -18.84
CA ILE A 230 -24.03 0.26 -19.94
C ILE A 230 -25.13 0.32 -21.01
N SER A 231 -25.70 -0.83 -21.36
CA SER A 231 -26.78 -0.91 -22.36
C SER A 231 -28.01 -0.12 -21.90
N VAL A 232 -28.45 -0.29 -20.65
CA VAL A 232 -29.59 0.47 -20.09
C VAL A 232 -29.31 1.98 -20.12
N LEU A 233 -28.11 2.41 -19.70
CA LEU A 233 -27.73 3.82 -19.74
C LEU A 233 -27.74 4.39 -21.17
N LEU A 234 -27.20 3.64 -22.14
CA LEU A 234 -27.20 4.04 -23.55
C LEU A 234 -28.62 4.12 -24.13
N PHE A 235 -29.46 3.12 -23.91
CA PHE A 235 -30.85 3.15 -24.38
C PHE A 235 -31.65 4.29 -23.76
N THR A 236 -31.43 4.57 -22.47
CA THR A 236 -32.08 5.69 -21.78
C THR A 236 -31.64 7.03 -22.36
N LEU A 237 -30.34 7.20 -22.62
CA LEU A 237 -29.79 8.42 -23.24
C LEU A 237 -30.31 8.62 -24.67
N ILE A 238 -30.30 7.56 -25.50
CA ILE A 238 -30.80 7.60 -26.87
C ILE A 238 -32.30 7.93 -26.88
N GLY A 239 -33.09 7.33 -25.99
CA GLY A 239 -34.51 7.63 -25.83
C GLY A 239 -34.76 9.09 -25.45
N ALA A 240 -33.99 9.62 -24.50
CA ALA A 240 -34.07 11.03 -24.09
C ALA A 240 -33.70 11.99 -25.24
N LEU A 241 -32.63 11.71 -25.97
CA LEU A 241 -32.23 12.49 -27.16
C LEU A 241 -33.30 12.43 -28.26
N TYR A 242 -33.85 11.25 -28.53
CA TYR A 242 -34.94 11.08 -29.49
C TYR A 242 -36.18 11.90 -29.10
N PHE A 243 -36.57 11.84 -27.82
CA PHE A 243 -37.68 12.62 -27.29
C PHE A 243 -37.43 14.13 -27.39
N MET A 244 -36.22 14.59 -27.03
CA MET A 244 -35.82 15.99 -27.17
C MET A 244 -35.92 16.48 -28.61
N VAL A 245 -35.42 15.71 -29.59
CA VAL A 245 -35.53 16.03 -31.02
C VAL A 245 -37.00 16.11 -31.46
N LYS A 246 -37.87 15.21 -30.96
CA LYS A 246 -39.31 15.24 -31.25
C LYS A 246 -39.98 16.49 -30.69
N VAL A 247 -39.65 16.89 -29.46
CA VAL A 247 -40.15 18.13 -28.84
C VAL A 247 -39.70 19.35 -29.64
N ILE A 248 -38.42 19.45 -30.00
CA ILE A 248 -37.89 20.56 -30.83
C ILE A 248 -38.61 20.61 -32.19
N LYS A 249 -38.79 19.47 -32.87
CA LYS A 249 -39.54 19.43 -34.14
C LYS A 249 -41.02 19.79 -33.98
N ALA A 250 -41.63 19.50 -32.83
CA ALA A 250 -43.02 19.87 -32.54
C ALA A 250 -43.15 21.37 -32.28
N THR A 251 -42.27 21.95 -31.47
CA THR A 251 -42.25 23.39 -31.17
C THR A 251 -41.96 24.21 -32.43
N LEU A 252 -40.96 23.83 -33.23
CA LEU A 252 -40.68 24.49 -34.52
C LEU A 252 -41.87 24.45 -35.48
N ARG A 253 -42.58 23.31 -35.58
CA ARG A 253 -43.80 23.20 -36.40
C ARG A 253 -44.93 24.09 -35.88
N ALA A 254 -45.10 24.18 -34.55
CA ALA A 254 -46.11 25.05 -33.95
C ALA A 254 -45.80 26.54 -34.21
N LEU A 255 -44.53 26.95 -34.05
CA LEU A 255 -44.07 28.29 -34.38
C LEU A 255 -44.28 28.62 -35.86
N TRP A 256 -43.92 27.71 -36.77
CA TRP A 256 -44.15 27.90 -38.21
C TRP A 256 -45.64 28.07 -38.55
N ARG A 257 -46.52 27.23 -38.00
CA ARG A 257 -47.98 27.37 -38.18
C ARG A 257 -48.50 28.71 -37.68
N ASN A 258 -47.99 29.20 -36.56
CA ASN A 258 -48.36 30.52 -36.02
C ASN A 258 -47.89 31.67 -36.92
N VAL A 259 -46.67 31.59 -37.47
CA VAL A 259 -46.16 32.57 -38.44
C VAL A 259 -47.02 32.58 -39.72
N VAL A 260 -47.35 31.41 -40.28
CA VAL A 260 -48.22 31.30 -41.46
C VAL A 260 -49.62 31.86 -41.18
N ARG A 261 -50.23 31.52 -40.03
CA ARG A 261 -51.52 32.08 -39.60
C ARG A 261 -51.48 33.60 -39.41
N SER A 262 -50.39 34.15 -38.87
CA SER A 262 -50.23 35.60 -38.70
C SER A 262 -50.10 36.33 -40.04
N LYS A 263 -49.50 35.71 -41.07
CA LYS A 263 -49.44 36.28 -42.42
C LYS A 263 -50.78 36.21 -43.15
N GLY A 264 -51.56 35.14 -42.98
CA GLY A 264 -52.87 34.98 -43.62
C GLY A 264 -54.00 35.86 -43.05
N LYS A 265 -53.82 36.46 -41.86
CA LYS A 265 -54.78 37.42 -41.27
C LYS A 265 -54.53 38.89 -41.67
N LYS A 266 -53.46 39.18 -42.42
CA LYS A 266 -53.06 40.55 -42.83
C LYS A 266 -53.42 40.90 -44.27
N ASN A 267 -54.11 40.01 -44.98
CA ASN A 267 -54.76 40.25 -46.28
C ASN A 267 -56.28 40.24 -46.08
#